data_AF-A0A9P0Q961-F1
#
_entry.id   AF-A0A9P0Q961-F1
#
_cell.length_a   1.000
_cell.length_b   1.000
_cell.length_c   1.000
_cell.angle_alpha   90.00
_cell.angle_beta   90.00
_cell.angle_gamma   90.00
#
_symmetry.space_group_name_H-M   'P 1'
#
loop_
_entity.id
_entity.type
_entity.pdbx_description
1 polymer ?
#
loop_
_entity_poly.entity_id
_entity_poly.type
_entity_poly.pdbx_seq_one_letter_code
_entity_poly.pdbx_strand_id
1 'polypeptide(L)'
;MQSLCKNHFLQNLYRKIDGALLWSQNERNLECVITFQTHSILQRFMLRFDFLQLDCNDHLYIYDGAHAVGTYKFDLSCKNTKQNLGAMFTRTNYVTLKYVTDAWGTESNGFKLVITAVKDPKHACTEFRCTLREFCIATELVCDGINHCADGSDESSTTLCQNNDTGTIMGMEVTWFVVLLISTLLVLLVMIVAVSICICRRGWHNGRGIQQQNASYSLQQMYGSNGAMKQAMGGIGGGGSTTTLPRTTGGSPTAGNQNQLSGNWRRPAGPLGFLSTLVRARLYCSRAK
;
A
#
# COMPACT_ATOMS: atom_id res chain seq x y z
N MET A 1 2.95 5.80 -8.53
CA MET A 1 1.93 6.73 -9.09
C MET A 1 1.94 6.57 -10.60
N GLN A 2 0.81 6.35 -11.26
CA GLN A 2 0.75 6.26 -12.73
C GLN A 2 0.27 7.60 -13.30
N SER A 3 1.02 8.17 -14.24
CA SER A 3 0.54 9.31 -15.03
C SER A 3 -0.31 8.76 -16.18
N LEU A 4 -1.61 9.03 -16.14
CA LEU A 4 -2.57 8.46 -17.10
C LEU A 4 -2.28 8.89 -18.54
N CYS A 5 -1.80 10.12 -18.71
CA CYS A 5 -1.67 10.79 -20.01
C CYS A 5 -0.32 10.60 -20.71
N LYS A 6 0.77 10.30 -19.98
CA LYS A 6 2.15 10.46 -20.51
C LYS A 6 2.63 9.35 -21.47
N ASN A 7 1.86 8.27 -21.61
CA ASN A 7 2.13 7.20 -22.56
C ASN A 7 0.94 7.07 -23.53
N HIS A 8 1.11 7.36 -24.82
CA HIS A 8 0.03 7.26 -25.82
C HIS A 8 -0.70 5.91 -25.83
N PHE A 9 0.02 4.80 -25.62
CA PHE A 9 -0.59 3.46 -25.53
C PHE A 9 -1.64 3.34 -24.41
N LEU A 10 -1.50 4.11 -23.32
CA LEU A 10 -2.43 4.11 -22.18
C LEU A 10 -3.65 5.02 -22.36
N GLN A 11 -3.68 5.85 -23.43
CA GLN A 11 -4.81 6.69 -23.82
C GLN A 11 -5.88 5.87 -24.59
N ASN A 12 -5.43 4.92 -25.41
CA ASN A 12 -6.29 4.10 -26.27
C ASN A 12 -6.94 2.89 -25.57
N LEU A 13 -6.63 2.64 -24.29
CA LEU A 13 -7.17 1.50 -23.55
C LEU A 13 -8.28 1.97 -22.59
N TYR A 14 -9.54 1.60 -22.90
CA TYR A 14 -10.67 1.86 -22.02
C TYR A 14 -10.50 1.13 -20.68
N ARG A 15 -10.76 1.83 -19.57
CA ARG A 15 -10.56 1.29 -18.22
C ARG A 15 -11.88 1.02 -17.53
N LYS A 16 -12.11 -0.23 -17.12
CA LYS A 16 -13.23 -0.56 -16.23
C LYS A 16 -12.96 -0.06 -14.83
N ILE A 17 -13.81 0.84 -14.35
CA ILE A 17 -13.76 1.40 -12.99
C ILE A 17 -15.15 1.42 -12.36
N ASP A 18 -15.19 1.23 -11.05
CA ASP A 18 -16.37 1.46 -10.24
C ASP A 18 -16.27 2.82 -9.50
N GLY A 19 -15.05 3.26 -9.16
CA GLY A 19 -14.75 4.63 -8.73
C GLY A 19 -13.30 5.04 -9.01
N ALA A 20 -13.06 6.34 -9.24
CA ALA A 20 -11.73 6.90 -9.46
C ALA A 20 -11.61 8.37 -9.04
N LEU A 21 -10.39 8.79 -8.68
CA LEU A 21 -10.05 10.20 -8.44
C LEU A 21 -8.99 10.66 -9.43
N LEU A 22 -9.37 11.59 -10.30
CA LEU A 22 -8.45 12.29 -11.18
C LEU A 22 -7.97 13.58 -10.52
N TRP A 23 -6.66 13.79 -10.54
CA TRP A 23 -6.00 15.02 -10.11
C TRP A 23 -5.17 15.57 -11.27
N SER A 24 -5.36 16.84 -11.58
CA SER A 24 -4.53 17.64 -12.50
C SER A 24 -4.02 18.87 -11.75
N GLN A 25 -2.77 19.26 -11.99
CA GLN A 25 -2.16 20.45 -11.39
C GLN A 25 -0.98 20.94 -12.23
N ASN A 26 -1.07 22.17 -12.75
CA ASN A 26 -0.05 22.85 -13.56
C ASN A 26 0.53 21.95 -14.70
N GLU A 27 -0.35 21.27 -15.43
CA GLU A 27 0.00 20.49 -16.62
C GLU A 27 -0.04 21.40 -17.86
N ARG A 28 1.02 21.43 -18.67
CA ARG A 28 1.19 22.37 -19.80
C ARG A 28 1.51 21.64 -21.09
N ASN A 29 1.03 22.17 -22.22
CA ASN A 29 1.06 21.55 -23.54
C ASN A 29 0.52 20.10 -23.53
N LEU A 30 -0.51 19.84 -22.71
CA LEU A 30 -1.05 18.52 -22.51
C LEU A 30 -2.30 18.32 -23.39
N GLU A 31 -2.21 17.43 -24.38
CA GLU A 31 -3.41 16.79 -24.94
C GLU A 31 -3.55 15.39 -24.34
N CYS A 32 -4.62 15.17 -23.58
CA CYS A 32 -4.90 13.89 -22.93
C CYS A 32 -6.33 13.44 -23.18
N VAL A 33 -6.48 12.23 -23.75
CA VAL A 33 -7.76 11.54 -23.89
C VAL A 33 -7.74 10.29 -23.02
N ILE A 34 -8.78 10.08 -22.21
CA ILE A 34 -8.98 8.88 -21.38
C ILE A 34 -10.45 8.43 -21.40
N THR A 35 -10.67 7.15 -21.69
CA THR A 35 -12.00 6.52 -21.67
C THR A 35 -12.16 5.60 -20.47
N PHE A 36 -13.25 5.78 -19.73
CA PHE A 36 -13.70 4.89 -18.66
C PHE A 36 -14.97 4.15 -19.05
N GLN A 37 -15.11 2.94 -18.54
CA GLN A 37 -16.30 2.09 -18.66
C GLN A 37 -16.72 1.64 -17.24
N THR A 38 -18.01 1.57 -16.97
CA THR A 38 -18.52 0.93 -15.75
C THR A 38 -18.32 -0.60 -15.80
N HIS A 39 -18.49 -1.30 -14.68
CA HIS A 39 -18.42 -2.77 -14.70
C HIS A 39 -19.59 -3.39 -15.46
N SER A 40 -20.79 -2.82 -15.27
CA SER A 40 -22.08 -3.25 -15.83
C SER A 40 -22.76 -2.17 -16.67
N ILE A 41 -23.47 -2.60 -17.73
CA ILE A 41 -24.29 -1.73 -18.59
C ILE A 41 -25.49 -1.10 -17.88
N LEU A 42 -25.85 -1.59 -16.68
CA LEU A 42 -26.90 -1.03 -15.82
C LEU A 42 -26.38 0.06 -14.86
N GLN A 43 -25.08 0.36 -14.91
CA GLN A 43 -24.45 1.51 -14.24
C GLN A 43 -24.18 2.61 -15.28
N ARG A 44 -24.16 3.85 -14.80
CA ARG A 44 -23.72 5.06 -15.53
C ARG A 44 -22.82 5.89 -14.63
N PHE A 45 -22.03 6.80 -15.18
CA PHE A 45 -21.13 7.63 -14.38
C PHE A 45 -21.80 8.88 -13.81
N MET A 46 -21.59 9.11 -12.51
CA MET A 46 -21.63 10.43 -11.89
C MET A 46 -20.23 11.05 -11.93
N LEU A 47 -20.15 12.35 -12.19
CA LEU A 47 -18.94 13.15 -12.22
C LEU A 47 -19.11 14.38 -11.32
N ARG A 48 -18.15 14.62 -10.43
CA ARG A 48 -18.16 15.72 -9.46
C ARG A 48 -16.77 16.32 -9.33
N PHE A 49 -16.68 17.65 -9.31
CA PHE A 49 -15.43 18.32 -8.96
C PHE A 49 -15.37 18.63 -7.47
N ASP A 50 -14.33 18.17 -6.79
CA ASP A 50 -14.01 18.61 -5.43
C ASP A 50 -13.09 19.84 -5.41
N PHE A 51 -12.35 20.06 -6.49
CA PHE A 51 -11.64 21.30 -6.83
C PHE A 51 -11.69 21.48 -8.35
N LEU A 52 -11.86 22.71 -8.83
CA LEU A 52 -11.81 23.05 -10.24
C LEU A 52 -11.37 24.50 -10.39
N GLN A 53 -10.22 24.71 -11.03
CA GLN A 53 -9.70 26.01 -11.44
C GLN A 53 -8.92 25.80 -12.74
N LEU A 54 -9.54 26.07 -13.89
CA LEU A 54 -8.90 25.96 -15.20
C LEU A 54 -8.43 27.33 -15.67
N ASP A 55 -7.45 27.33 -16.58
CA ASP A 55 -7.15 28.52 -17.37
C ASP A 55 -8.32 28.87 -18.31
N CYS A 56 -8.30 30.06 -18.90
CA CYS A 56 -9.31 30.46 -19.90
C CYS A 56 -8.99 29.92 -21.30
N ASN A 57 -7.75 29.49 -21.53
CA ASN A 57 -7.33 28.78 -22.74
C ASN A 57 -7.37 27.25 -22.56
N ASP A 58 -7.36 26.76 -21.32
CA ASP A 58 -7.56 25.35 -20.98
C ASP A 58 -9.01 24.93 -21.24
N HIS A 59 -9.18 23.71 -21.77
CA HIS A 59 -10.49 23.09 -21.97
C HIS A 59 -10.52 21.64 -21.51
N LEU A 60 -11.50 21.30 -20.65
CA LEU A 60 -11.82 19.95 -20.22
C LEU A 60 -13.19 19.54 -20.79
N TYR A 61 -13.15 18.78 -21.89
CA TYR A 61 -14.32 18.25 -22.58
C TYR A 61 -14.75 16.90 -21.99
N ILE A 62 -16.05 16.74 -21.75
CA ILE A 62 -16.67 15.51 -21.22
C ILE A 62 -17.64 14.93 -22.24
N TYR A 63 -17.38 13.72 -22.71
CA TYR A 63 -18.19 13.00 -23.70
C TYR A 63 -18.97 11.85 -23.05
N ASP A 64 -20.27 11.76 -23.34
CA ASP A 64 -21.21 10.73 -22.87
C ASP A 64 -21.16 9.51 -23.81
N GLY A 65 -19.98 8.89 -23.89
CA GLY A 65 -19.66 7.79 -24.80
C GLY A 65 -18.20 7.33 -24.72
N ALA A 66 -17.82 6.38 -25.57
CA ALA A 66 -16.51 5.69 -25.51
C ALA A 66 -15.34 6.38 -26.25
N HIS A 67 -15.61 7.45 -27.02
CA HIS A 67 -14.60 8.16 -27.81
C HIS A 67 -14.78 9.69 -27.70
N ALA A 68 -13.69 10.44 -27.80
CA ALA A 68 -13.68 11.90 -27.83
C ALA A 68 -13.96 12.45 -29.25
N VAL A 69 -15.09 12.06 -29.84
CA VAL A 69 -15.48 12.38 -31.23
C VAL A 69 -16.94 12.84 -31.26
N GLY A 70 -17.23 13.88 -32.04
CA GLY A 70 -18.57 14.47 -32.15
C GLY A 70 -18.85 15.50 -31.06
N THR A 71 -20.12 15.64 -30.67
CA THR A 71 -20.55 16.63 -29.66
C THR A 71 -20.17 16.20 -28.24
N TYR A 72 -19.37 17.00 -27.54
CA TYR A 72 -19.21 16.90 -26.09
C TYR A 72 -20.52 17.20 -25.36
N LYS A 73 -20.66 16.69 -24.13
CA LYS A 73 -21.79 16.96 -23.24
C LYS A 73 -21.54 18.15 -22.31
N PHE A 74 -20.29 18.33 -21.91
CA PHE A 74 -19.81 19.51 -21.18
C PHE A 74 -18.47 19.95 -21.75
N ASP A 75 -18.26 21.25 -21.79
CA ASP A 75 -17.00 21.93 -22.03
C ASP A 75 -16.78 22.85 -20.83
N LEU A 76 -15.62 22.70 -20.18
CA LEU A 76 -15.27 23.35 -18.93
C LEU A 76 -13.95 24.10 -19.09
N SER A 77 -13.95 25.37 -18.72
CA SER A 77 -12.80 26.28 -18.74
C SER A 77 -12.91 27.26 -17.55
N CYS A 78 -12.12 28.34 -17.47
CA CYS A 78 -12.06 29.27 -16.33
C CYS A 78 -13.42 29.84 -15.84
N LYS A 79 -14.44 29.86 -16.72
CA LYS A 79 -15.81 30.32 -16.39
C LYS A 79 -16.58 29.34 -15.49
N ASN A 80 -16.10 28.10 -15.35
CA ASN A 80 -16.76 27.02 -14.64
C ASN A 80 -16.08 26.77 -13.29
N THR A 81 -16.82 26.95 -12.20
CA THR A 81 -16.36 26.70 -10.83
C THR A 81 -17.08 25.52 -10.20
N LYS A 82 -16.56 24.98 -9.09
CA LYS A 82 -17.23 23.93 -8.29
C LYS A 82 -18.65 24.33 -7.85
N GLN A 83 -18.88 25.61 -7.59
CA GLN A 83 -20.16 26.15 -7.15
C GLN A 83 -21.17 26.21 -8.30
N ASN A 84 -20.71 26.50 -9.53
CA ASN A 84 -21.54 26.53 -10.73
C ASN A 84 -21.79 25.12 -11.29
N LEU A 85 -20.93 24.14 -10.99
CA LEU A 85 -21.03 22.75 -11.43
C LEU A 85 -21.51 21.81 -10.32
N GLY A 86 -22.81 21.54 -10.30
CA GLY A 86 -23.37 20.43 -9.53
C GLY A 86 -22.91 19.05 -10.02
N ALA A 87 -23.35 17.98 -9.34
CA ALA A 87 -23.06 16.62 -9.77
C ALA A 87 -23.62 16.34 -11.18
N MET A 88 -22.72 16.06 -12.13
CA MET A 88 -23.01 15.76 -13.51
C MET A 88 -23.19 14.25 -13.70
N PHE A 89 -23.98 13.84 -14.69
CA PHE A 89 -24.28 12.43 -14.95
C PHE A 89 -24.21 12.11 -16.44
N THR A 90 -23.66 10.96 -16.79
CA THR A 90 -23.79 10.34 -18.12
C THR A 90 -25.14 9.62 -18.26
N ARG A 91 -25.49 9.29 -19.51
CA ARG A 91 -26.59 8.40 -19.87
C ARG A 91 -26.06 7.02 -20.26
N THR A 92 -24.87 6.96 -20.83
CA THR A 92 -24.20 5.71 -21.24
C THR A 92 -23.35 5.13 -20.11
N ASN A 93 -22.96 3.86 -20.28
CA ASN A 93 -22.05 3.12 -19.39
C ASN A 93 -20.56 3.47 -19.63
N TYR A 94 -20.28 4.51 -20.41
CA TYR A 94 -18.95 5.00 -20.77
C TYR A 94 -18.84 6.50 -20.47
N VAL A 95 -17.63 6.98 -20.20
CA VAL A 95 -17.32 8.41 -20.25
C VAL A 95 -15.94 8.59 -20.84
N THR A 96 -15.79 9.53 -21.77
CA THR A 96 -14.49 9.94 -22.29
C THR A 96 -14.20 11.37 -21.88
N LEU A 97 -13.02 11.60 -21.32
CA LEU A 97 -12.53 12.91 -20.96
C LEU A 97 -11.42 13.29 -21.94
N LYS A 98 -11.49 14.50 -22.51
CA LYS A 98 -10.40 15.12 -23.24
C LYS A 98 -9.99 16.40 -22.53
N TYR A 99 -8.80 16.43 -21.98
CA TYR A 99 -8.20 17.64 -21.40
C TYR A 99 -7.15 18.18 -22.37
N VAL A 100 -7.22 19.48 -22.65
CA VAL A 100 -6.29 20.21 -23.51
C VAL A 100 -5.78 21.43 -22.74
N THR A 101 -4.47 21.58 -22.64
CA THR A 101 -3.81 22.76 -22.04
C THR A 101 -2.79 23.38 -22.98
N ASP A 102 -2.59 24.70 -22.86
CA ASP A 102 -1.61 25.43 -23.66
C ASP A 102 -0.22 25.53 -22.97
N ALA A 103 0.66 26.39 -23.48
CA ALA A 103 2.03 26.53 -22.97
C ALA A 103 2.14 27.26 -21.62
N TRP A 104 1.08 27.94 -21.19
CA TRP A 104 1.01 28.72 -19.96
C TRP A 104 0.27 27.95 -18.85
N GLY A 105 0.08 28.59 -17.69
CA GLY A 105 -0.62 27.98 -16.56
C GLY A 105 0.07 28.20 -15.21
N THR A 106 -0.72 28.35 -14.16
CA THR A 106 -0.25 28.64 -12.79
C THR A 106 -0.23 27.39 -11.90
N GLU A 107 0.42 27.46 -10.73
CA GLU A 107 0.42 26.37 -9.75
C GLU A 107 -0.96 26.10 -9.10
N SER A 108 -1.90 27.05 -9.25
CA SER A 108 -3.30 26.89 -8.83
C SER A 108 -4.23 26.43 -9.97
N ASN A 109 -3.76 26.37 -11.22
CA ASN A 109 -4.51 25.75 -12.30
C ASN A 109 -4.50 24.23 -12.12
N GLY A 110 -5.68 23.61 -12.09
CA GLY A 110 -5.86 22.19 -11.83
C GLY A 110 -7.29 21.80 -11.50
N PHE A 111 -7.51 20.50 -11.28
CA PHE A 111 -8.81 19.98 -10.85
C PHE A 111 -8.69 18.67 -10.07
N LYS A 112 -9.63 18.45 -9.15
CA LYS A 112 -9.92 17.17 -8.52
C LYS A 112 -11.29 16.70 -8.99
N LEU A 113 -11.32 15.70 -9.85
CA LEU A 113 -12.54 15.12 -10.44
C LEU A 113 -12.78 13.72 -9.87
N VAL A 114 -13.85 13.58 -9.10
CA VAL A 114 -14.40 12.32 -8.61
C VAL A 114 -15.27 11.72 -9.71
N ILE A 115 -15.04 10.46 -10.04
CA ILE A 115 -15.88 9.66 -10.96
C ILE A 115 -16.41 8.46 -10.18
N THR A 116 -17.73 8.27 -10.21
CA THR A 116 -18.43 7.16 -9.53
C THR A 116 -19.33 6.42 -10.52
N ALA A 117 -19.23 5.10 -10.60
CA ALA A 117 -20.22 4.28 -11.29
C ALA A 117 -21.46 4.14 -10.40
N VAL A 118 -22.55 4.79 -10.78
CA VAL A 118 -23.83 4.79 -10.05
C VAL A 118 -24.86 3.91 -10.75
N LYS A 119 -25.67 3.20 -9.95
CA LYS A 119 -26.78 2.36 -10.39
C LYS A 119 -28.11 3.02 -9.99
N ASP A 120 -29.06 3.08 -10.92
CA ASP A 120 -30.38 3.68 -10.68
C ASP A 120 -31.24 2.85 -9.70
N PRO A 121 -32.02 3.47 -8.78
CA PRO A 121 -32.81 2.79 -7.75
C PRO A 121 -33.91 1.85 -8.28
N LYS A 122 -34.22 1.95 -9.59
CA LYS A 122 -35.12 1.03 -10.30
C LYS A 122 -34.56 -0.41 -10.41
N HIS A 123 -33.27 -0.61 -10.14
CA HIS A 123 -32.60 -1.91 -10.20
C HIS A 123 -32.19 -2.36 -8.79
N ALA A 124 -32.23 -3.67 -8.53
CA ALA A 124 -31.91 -4.24 -7.22
C ALA A 124 -30.55 -3.75 -6.68
N CYS A 125 -30.57 -3.17 -5.49
CA CYS A 125 -29.41 -2.61 -4.80
C CYS A 125 -28.85 -3.64 -3.81
N THR A 126 -27.70 -4.22 -4.13
CA THR A 126 -26.97 -5.20 -3.29
C THR A 126 -25.69 -4.63 -2.70
N GLU A 127 -25.39 -3.36 -3.01
CA GLU A 127 -24.22 -2.61 -2.55
C GLU A 127 -24.72 -1.39 -1.74
N PHE A 128 -23.90 -0.37 -1.49
CA PHE A 128 -24.31 0.78 -0.68
C PHE A 128 -25.26 1.73 -1.45
N ARG A 129 -26.12 2.46 -0.71
CA ARG A 129 -27.17 3.33 -1.27
C ARG A 129 -27.10 4.74 -0.70
N CYS A 130 -26.82 5.73 -1.56
CA CYS A 130 -26.69 7.13 -1.22
C CYS A 130 -28.03 7.75 -0.77
N THR A 131 -28.02 8.61 0.26
CA THR A 131 -29.24 9.14 0.89
C THR A 131 -30.03 10.08 -0.02
N LEU A 132 -29.40 11.05 -0.68
CA LEU A 132 -30.09 12.16 -1.37
C LEU A 132 -30.84 11.74 -2.65
N ARG A 133 -30.41 10.65 -3.31
CA ARG A 133 -30.95 10.24 -4.62
C ARG A 133 -31.23 8.73 -4.75
N GLU A 134 -31.03 7.96 -3.69
CA GLU A 134 -31.15 6.50 -3.65
C GLU A 134 -30.34 5.74 -4.73
N PHE A 135 -29.36 6.39 -5.36
CA PHE A 135 -28.42 5.73 -6.26
C PHE A 135 -27.51 4.79 -5.48
N CYS A 136 -27.15 3.66 -6.09
CA CYS A 136 -26.27 2.68 -5.47
C CYS A 136 -24.85 2.72 -6.04
N ILE A 137 -23.88 2.56 -5.16
CA ILE A 137 -22.44 2.58 -5.44
C ILE A 137 -21.78 1.33 -4.87
N ALA A 138 -20.64 0.95 -5.42
CA ALA A 138 -19.86 -0.19 -4.92
C ALA A 138 -19.46 -0.01 -3.45
N THR A 139 -19.60 -1.06 -2.64
CA THR A 139 -19.28 -1.03 -1.20
C THR A 139 -17.81 -0.75 -0.89
N GLU A 140 -16.93 -0.96 -1.86
CA GLU A 140 -15.51 -0.61 -1.73
C GLU A 140 -15.25 0.90 -1.68
N LEU A 141 -16.18 1.73 -2.19
CA LEU A 141 -16.12 3.20 -2.27
C LEU A 141 -16.74 3.91 -1.05
N VAL A 142 -16.96 3.17 0.04
CA VAL A 142 -17.58 3.67 1.27
C VAL A 142 -16.51 3.70 2.35
N CYS A 143 -16.43 4.81 3.09
CA CYS A 143 -15.41 5.08 4.11
C CYS A 143 -13.98 5.12 3.53
N ASP A 144 -13.79 5.84 2.44
CA ASP A 144 -12.50 5.96 1.73
C ASP A 144 -11.86 7.37 1.73
N GLY A 145 -12.53 8.35 2.34
CA GLY A 145 -12.15 9.76 2.37
C GLY A 145 -12.59 10.59 1.17
N ILE A 146 -13.39 10.05 0.24
CA ILE A 146 -13.84 10.70 -1.00
C ILE A 146 -15.37 10.59 -1.12
N ASN A 147 -16.01 11.74 -1.32
CA ASN A 147 -17.47 11.85 -1.42
C ASN A 147 -17.96 11.37 -2.80
N HIS A 148 -18.19 10.06 -2.92
CA HIS A 148 -18.66 9.36 -4.10
C HIS A 148 -20.19 9.45 -4.30
N CYS A 149 -20.97 9.71 -3.25
CA CYS A 149 -22.43 9.91 -3.26
C CYS A 149 -22.88 11.36 -3.54
N ALA A 150 -21.95 12.31 -3.63
CA ALA A 150 -22.13 13.77 -3.70
C ALA A 150 -22.78 14.46 -2.48
N ASP A 151 -23.58 13.76 -1.67
CA ASP A 151 -24.12 14.25 -0.40
C ASP A 151 -23.20 13.95 0.81
N GLY A 152 -22.24 13.04 0.67
CA GLY A 152 -21.37 12.57 1.75
C GLY A 152 -22.02 11.51 2.65
N SER A 153 -23.10 10.86 2.20
CA SER A 153 -23.77 9.79 2.96
C SER A 153 -22.94 8.50 3.07
N ASP A 154 -22.01 8.29 2.14
CA ASP A 154 -20.95 7.29 2.15
C ASP A 154 -19.91 7.51 3.27
N GLU A 155 -19.42 8.74 3.40
CA GLU A 155 -18.38 9.14 4.36
C GLU A 155 -18.94 9.63 5.71
N SER A 156 -20.20 9.31 6.01
CA SER A 156 -20.88 9.78 7.22
C SER A 156 -20.51 8.95 8.46
N SER A 157 -20.65 9.54 9.65
CA SER A 157 -20.69 8.74 10.89
C SER A 157 -21.88 7.76 10.91
N THR A 158 -22.93 8.05 10.13
CA THR A 158 -24.13 7.20 9.99
C THR A 158 -23.86 5.89 9.25
N THR A 159 -22.86 5.82 8.35
CA THR A 159 -22.47 4.58 7.65
C THR A 159 -21.65 3.62 8.51
N LEU A 160 -21.41 3.95 9.79
CA LEU A 160 -20.52 3.23 10.69
C LEU A 160 -19.14 3.01 10.04
N CYS A 161 -18.55 4.08 9.52
CA CYS A 161 -17.14 4.12 9.14
C CYS A 161 -16.26 3.83 10.36
N GLN A 162 -16.03 2.53 10.57
CA GLN A 162 -15.27 1.99 11.67
C GLN A 162 -13.79 2.18 11.35
N ASN A 163 -13.33 3.42 11.56
CA ASN A 163 -11.94 3.82 11.42
C ASN A 163 -11.07 2.83 12.19
N ASN A 164 -10.28 2.04 11.45
CA ASN A 164 -9.36 1.06 12.04
C ASN A 164 -8.10 1.72 12.64
N ASP A 165 -8.21 3.00 12.99
CA ASP A 165 -7.33 3.77 13.88
C ASP A 165 -7.45 3.33 15.35
N THR A 166 -7.90 2.10 15.60
CA THR A 166 -7.79 1.36 16.86
C THR A 166 -6.31 0.98 17.14
N GLY A 167 -5.42 1.94 16.91
CA GLY A 167 -3.97 1.83 16.92
C GLY A 167 -3.25 3.14 17.27
N THR A 168 -3.97 4.24 17.51
CA THR A 168 -3.39 5.56 17.87
C THR A 168 -4.14 6.24 19.00
N ILE A 169 -3.95 5.75 20.23
CA ILE A 169 -4.26 6.56 21.43
C ILE A 169 -3.19 7.66 21.50
N MET A 170 -3.61 8.93 21.57
CA MET A 170 -2.71 10.09 21.76
C MET A 170 -1.60 10.24 20.69
N GLY A 171 -1.90 9.94 19.42
CA GLY A 171 -1.10 10.40 18.27
C GLY A 171 0.27 9.73 18.06
N MET A 172 0.56 8.62 18.73
CA MET A 172 1.69 7.74 18.44
C MET A 172 1.19 6.30 18.26
N GLU A 173 1.93 5.49 17.51
CA GLU A 173 1.63 4.07 17.30
C GLU A 173 1.64 3.29 18.63
N VAL A 174 0.72 2.34 18.83
CA VAL A 174 0.68 1.48 20.05
C VAL A 174 2.01 0.78 20.33
N THR A 175 2.75 0.45 19.26
CA THR A 175 4.10 -0.13 19.29
C THR A 175 5.03 0.64 20.25
N TRP A 176 5.00 1.96 20.20
CA TRP A 176 5.89 2.81 20.99
C TRP A 176 5.45 2.90 22.46
N PHE A 177 4.13 2.96 22.73
CA PHE A 177 3.61 2.95 24.10
C PHE A 177 3.93 1.66 24.84
N VAL A 178 3.80 0.49 24.20
CA VAL A 178 4.13 -0.81 24.81
C VAL A 178 5.63 -0.89 25.12
N VAL A 179 6.50 -0.43 24.21
CA VAL A 179 7.96 -0.37 24.44
C VAL A 179 8.32 0.55 25.61
N LEU A 180 7.70 1.73 25.73
CA LEU A 180 7.94 2.65 26.85
C LEU A 180 7.51 2.07 28.20
N LEU A 181 6.36 1.39 28.27
CA LEU A 181 5.88 0.75 29.50
C LEU A 181 6.78 -0.43 29.94
N ILE A 182 7.22 -1.27 28.99
CA ILE A 182 8.16 -2.36 29.29
C ILE A 182 9.54 -1.81 29.70
N SER A 183 10.03 -0.78 29.02
CA SER A 183 11.32 -0.16 29.33
C SER A 183 11.34 0.47 30.73
N THR A 184 10.28 1.19 31.11
CA THR A 184 10.19 1.81 32.45
C THR A 184 10.07 0.74 33.55
N LEU A 185 9.30 -0.33 33.33
CA LEU A 185 9.23 -1.46 34.26
C LEU A 185 10.60 -2.13 34.48
N LEU A 186 11.34 -2.39 33.41
CA LEU A 186 12.69 -2.99 33.48
C LEU A 186 13.68 -2.10 34.24
N VAL A 187 13.67 -0.78 33.99
CA VAL A 187 14.52 0.17 34.72
C VAL A 187 14.18 0.19 36.22
N LEU A 188 12.90 0.18 36.58
CA LEU A 188 12.47 0.10 37.98
C LEU A 188 12.94 -1.19 38.67
N LEU A 189 12.84 -2.34 38.00
CA LEU A 189 13.34 -3.62 38.53
C LEU A 189 14.88 -3.59 38.75
N VAL A 190 15.65 -3.05 37.80
CA VAL A 190 17.10 -2.88 37.95
C VAL A 190 17.44 -1.95 39.11
N MET A 191 16.70 -0.85 39.30
CA MET A 191 16.90 0.06 40.43
C MET A 191 16.58 -0.61 41.78
N ILE A 192 15.52 -1.41 41.87
CA ILE A 192 15.17 -2.17 43.09
C ILE A 192 16.29 -3.17 43.43
N VAL A 193 16.83 -3.90 42.45
CA VAL A 193 17.94 -4.83 42.63
C VAL A 193 19.24 -4.11 43.04
N ALA A 194 19.53 -2.95 42.43
CA ALA A 194 20.69 -2.14 42.81
C ALA A 194 20.57 -1.65 44.27
N VAL A 195 19.38 -1.18 44.67
CA VAL A 195 19.11 -0.75 46.06
C VAL A 195 19.23 -1.92 47.04
N SER A 196 18.69 -3.10 46.73
CA SER A 196 18.82 -4.26 47.63
C SER A 196 20.28 -4.71 47.79
N ILE A 197 21.06 -4.75 46.70
CA ILE A 197 22.50 -5.05 46.75
C ILE A 197 23.25 -4.01 47.61
N CYS A 198 22.94 -2.72 47.44
CA CYS A 198 23.53 -1.65 48.26
C CYS A 198 23.19 -1.80 49.75
N ILE A 199 21.94 -2.15 50.10
CA ILE A 199 21.53 -2.40 51.49
C ILE A 199 22.24 -3.62 52.07
N CYS A 200 22.29 -4.74 51.35
CA CYS A 200 22.99 -5.95 51.80
C CYS A 200 24.50 -5.70 52.03
N ARG A 201 25.17 -4.96 51.14
CA ARG A 201 26.60 -4.61 51.29
C ARG A 201 26.83 -3.62 52.44
N ARG A 202 25.91 -2.70 52.68
CA ARG A 202 25.99 -1.75 53.81
C ARG A 202 25.73 -2.44 55.16
N GLY A 203 24.85 -3.45 55.21
CA GLY A 203 24.65 -4.32 56.36
C GLY A 203 25.90 -5.14 56.72
N TRP A 204 26.59 -5.70 55.72
CA TRP A 204 27.86 -6.42 55.93
C TRP A 204 28.95 -5.52 56.55
N HIS A 205 29.06 -4.28 56.07
CA HIS A 205 30.11 -3.35 56.50
C HIS A 205 30.00 -2.88 57.96
N ASN A 206 28.83 -3.04 58.58
CA ASN A 206 28.56 -2.65 59.97
C ASN A 206 28.65 -3.83 60.96
N GLY A 207 29.13 -5.00 60.51
CA GLY A 207 28.88 -6.28 61.19
C GLY A 207 30.00 -7.31 61.17
N ARG A 208 31.29 -6.92 61.06
CA ARG A 208 32.41 -7.85 61.32
C ARG A 208 33.73 -7.15 61.67
N GLY A 209 34.26 -7.49 62.85
CA GLY A 209 35.67 -7.34 63.19
C GLY A 209 36.23 -8.65 63.75
N ILE A 210 37.56 -8.80 63.69
CA ILE A 210 38.39 -9.74 64.47
C ILE A 210 38.31 -11.25 64.10
N GLN A 211 39.42 -11.77 63.52
CA GLN A 211 40.09 -13.11 63.68
C GLN A 211 39.27 -14.43 63.45
N GLN A 212 39.77 -15.60 62.98
CA GLN A 212 41.03 -16.14 62.40
C GLN A 212 40.65 -17.42 61.53
N GLN A 213 41.41 -18.45 61.10
CA GLN A 213 42.80 -18.94 61.27
C GLN A 213 43.28 -19.87 60.11
N ASN A 214 44.60 -20.14 60.12
CA ASN A 214 45.49 -21.07 59.38
C ASN A 214 45.09 -22.57 59.32
N ALA A 215 45.69 -23.48 58.51
CA ALA A 215 46.41 -23.43 57.20
C ALA A 215 46.94 -24.82 56.75
N SER A 216 47.06 -25.08 55.41
CA SER A 216 48.16 -25.83 54.72
C SER A 216 48.39 -27.35 55.02
N TYR A 217 49.21 -28.18 54.33
CA TYR A 217 49.91 -28.22 53.01
C TYR A 217 50.39 -29.67 52.63
N SER A 218 50.71 -29.94 51.35
CA SER A 218 51.89 -30.71 50.81
C SER A 218 51.58 -31.60 49.57
N LEU A 219 52.56 -32.25 48.91
CA LEU A 219 53.53 -31.67 47.95
C LEU A 219 53.89 -32.73 46.84
N GLN A 220 54.68 -32.37 45.82
CA GLN A 220 54.80 -33.05 44.51
C GLN A 220 56.22 -33.57 44.17
N GLN A 221 56.30 -34.64 43.36
CA GLN A 221 57.35 -35.05 42.39
C GLN A 221 56.83 -36.35 41.68
N MET A 222 57.29 -36.88 40.54
CA MET A 222 58.30 -36.58 39.48
C MET A 222 57.77 -37.25 38.17
N TYR A 223 58.31 -37.22 36.93
CA TYR A 223 59.50 -36.65 36.24
C TYR A 223 59.08 -36.34 34.77
N GLY A 224 59.88 -36.65 33.72
CA GLY A 224 59.50 -36.54 32.30
C GLY A 224 60.41 -37.30 31.31
N SER A 225 60.02 -37.37 30.02
CA SER A 225 60.84 -37.92 28.91
C SER A 225 60.33 -37.43 27.53
N ASN A 226 61.21 -37.40 26.51
CA ASN A 226 60.95 -36.84 25.19
C ASN A 226 61.27 -37.84 24.04
N GLY A 227 60.36 -37.92 23.05
CA GLY A 227 60.68 -38.07 21.62
C GLY A 227 61.20 -39.42 21.07
N ALA A 228 60.50 -39.96 20.06
CA ALA A 228 61.06 -40.91 19.10
C ALA A 228 60.32 -40.81 17.74
N MET A 229 61.02 -41.09 16.63
CA MET A 229 60.51 -40.99 15.25
C MET A 229 60.89 -42.22 14.43
N LYS A 230 59.92 -42.79 13.69
CA LYS A 230 60.01 -43.68 12.50
C LYS A 230 58.58 -43.91 12.01
N GLN A 231 58.11 -43.61 10.79
CA GLN A 231 58.59 -43.78 9.40
C GLN A 231 58.60 -45.21 8.82
N ALA A 232 57.73 -45.37 7.82
CA ALA A 232 57.89 -46.03 6.51
C ALA A 232 57.40 -47.50 6.29
N MET A 233 56.80 -47.69 5.10
CA MET A 233 56.45 -48.93 4.37
C MET A 233 55.45 -49.92 5.02
N GLY A 234 54.42 -50.47 4.35
CA GLY A 234 53.82 -50.19 3.04
C GLY A 234 53.28 -51.46 2.32
N GLY A 235 52.06 -51.45 1.75
CA GLY A 235 51.60 -52.51 0.80
C GLY A 235 50.11 -52.95 0.80
N ILE A 236 49.30 -52.31 -0.06
CA ILE A 236 48.22 -52.86 -0.93
C ILE A 236 47.27 -54.00 -0.45
N GLY A 237 45.95 -53.70 -0.42
CA GLY A 237 44.84 -54.60 -0.80
C GLY A 237 44.04 -55.30 0.34
N GLY A 238 42.70 -55.40 0.31
CA GLY A 238 41.70 -54.77 -0.58
C GLY A 238 40.25 -55.28 -0.36
N GLY A 239 39.24 -54.50 -0.79
CA GLY A 239 37.80 -54.86 -0.84
C GLY A 239 36.95 -54.49 0.39
N GLY A 240 35.70 -54.00 0.26
CA GLY A 240 34.97 -53.57 -0.94
C GLY A 240 33.49 -53.20 -0.69
N SER A 241 32.80 -52.67 -1.73
CA SER A 241 31.33 -52.52 -1.88
C SER A 241 30.58 -51.48 -1.02
N THR A 242 29.53 -50.75 -1.46
CA THR A 242 28.78 -50.73 -2.75
C THR A 242 28.47 -49.31 -3.28
N THR A 243 28.26 -49.20 -4.61
CA THR A 243 27.61 -48.13 -5.40
C THR A 243 26.20 -47.75 -4.90
N THR A 244 25.58 -46.56 -5.04
CA THR A 244 25.50 -45.48 -6.05
C THR A 244 24.62 -45.70 -7.29
N LEU A 245 23.46 -45.01 -7.33
CA LEU A 245 22.69 -44.55 -8.52
C LEU A 245 22.18 -45.61 -9.53
N PRO A 246 21.25 -45.22 -10.43
CA PRO A 246 21.69 -44.84 -11.79
C PRO A 246 21.10 -43.51 -12.30
N ARG A 247 21.56 -43.08 -13.49
CA ARG A 247 21.17 -41.84 -14.19
C ARG A 247 21.09 -42.08 -15.71
N THR A 248 20.08 -41.52 -16.36
CA THR A 248 20.00 -41.29 -17.81
C THR A 248 19.60 -39.81 -18.02
N THR A 249 20.35 -38.93 -18.71
CA THR A 249 20.64 -38.80 -20.16
C THR A 249 19.37 -38.63 -21.00
N GLY A 250 19.15 -37.55 -21.76
CA GLY A 250 19.90 -36.29 -21.91
C GLY A 250 19.53 -35.56 -23.21
N GLY A 251 19.61 -34.22 -23.28
CA GLY A 251 19.32 -33.47 -24.50
C GLY A 251 19.32 -31.93 -24.35
N SER A 252 19.79 -31.24 -25.39
CA SER A 252 19.84 -29.77 -25.60
C SER A 252 20.07 -29.55 -27.11
N PRO A 253 19.46 -28.56 -27.81
CA PRO A 253 19.60 -27.11 -27.60
C PRO A 253 18.21 -26.43 -27.34
N THR A 254 17.95 -25.12 -27.44
CA THR A 254 18.63 -23.96 -28.08
C THR A 254 18.35 -22.64 -27.33
N ALA A 255 19.00 -21.54 -27.74
CA ALA A 255 18.88 -20.20 -27.13
C ALA A 255 17.57 -19.46 -27.49
N GLY A 256 17.16 -18.51 -26.61
CA GLY A 256 16.04 -17.58 -26.87
C GLY A 256 15.71 -16.67 -25.67
N ASN A 257 16.31 -15.47 -25.63
CA ASN A 257 16.06 -14.31 -24.74
C ASN A 257 15.09 -14.46 -23.55
N GLN A 258 15.64 -14.48 -22.33
CA GLN A 258 14.90 -14.05 -21.14
C GLN A 258 14.89 -12.51 -21.05
N ASN A 259 13.74 -11.88 -21.32
CA ASN A 259 13.53 -10.47 -21.00
C ASN A 259 12.94 -10.33 -19.58
N GLN A 260 13.63 -9.58 -18.74
CA GLN A 260 13.41 -9.49 -17.30
C GLN A 260 12.21 -8.59 -16.93
N LEU A 261 11.00 -9.14 -16.91
CA LEU A 261 9.80 -8.44 -16.44
C LEU A 261 9.74 -8.36 -14.91
N SER A 262 10.39 -7.32 -14.35
CA SER A 262 10.26 -6.97 -12.93
C SER A 262 8.89 -6.35 -12.64
N GLY A 263 8.10 -6.97 -11.75
CA GLY A 263 6.71 -6.58 -11.48
C GLY A 263 6.26 -6.95 -10.06
N ASN A 264 6.69 -6.17 -9.07
CA ASN A 264 6.44 -6.44 -7.64
C ASN A 264 5.02 -6.01 -7.22
N TRP A 265 4.01 -6.83 -7.50
CA TRP A 265 2.61 -6.57 -7.16
C TRP A 265 2.31 -6.73 -5.65
N ARG A 266 2.51 -5.68 -4.85
CA ARG A 266 2.05 -5.64 -3.46
C ARG A 266 0.58 -5.23 -3.36
N ARG A 267 -0.21 -6.01 -2.61
CA ARG A 267 -1.59 -5.70 -2.24
C ARG A 267 -1.62 -5.00 -0.87
N PRO A 268 -2.55 -4.05 -0.61
CA PRO A 268 -3.03 -3.78 0.73
C PRO A 268 -3.79 -4.99 1.30
N ALA A 269 -3.87 -5.11 2.62
CA ALA A 269 -4.54 -6.23 3.27
C ALA A 269 -6.04 -5.97 3.49
N GLY A 270 -6.85 -7.00 3.25
CA GLY A 270 -8.21 -7.15 3.75
C GLY A 270 -8.35 -8.53 4.42
N PRO A 271 -9.34 -8.75 5.29
CA PRO A 271 -9.47 -10.00 6.04
C PRO A 271 -9.63 -11.22 5.11
N LEU A 272 -8.93 -12.31 5.44
CA LEU A 272 -8.94 -13.55 4.67
C LEU A 272 -10.26 -14.30 4.85
N GLY A 273 -11.16 -14.22 3.85
CA GLY A 273 -12.35 -15.07 3.83
C GLY A 273 -13.43 -14.70 2.83
N PHE A 274 -13.18 -14.87 1.52
CA PHE A 274 -14.08 -15.56 0.57
C PHE A 274 -13.44 -15.61 -0.83
N LEU A 275 -13.63 -16.70 -1.58
CA LEU A 275 -13.18 -16.83 -2.97
C LEU A 275 -14.26 -16.34 -3.95
N SER A 276 -14.05 -15.21 -4.63
CA SER A 276 -14.47 -15.03 -6.05
C SER A 276 -14.06 -13.66 -6.65
N THR A 277 -13.78 -13.68 -7.96
CA THR A 277 -13.81 -12.56 -8.93
C THR A 277 -12.97 -11.28 -8.70
N LEU A 278 -12.02 -11.09 -9.63
CA LEU A 278 -11.55 -9.82 -10.23
C LEU A 278 -11.34 -8.58 -9.34
N VAL A 279 -10.06 -8.17 -9.23
CA VAL A 279 -9.65 -6.86 -8.70
C VAL A 279 -10.28 -5.72 -9.53
N ARG A 280 -11.23 -4.99 -8.93
CA ARG A 280 -11.77 -3.74 -9.48
C ARG A 280 -10.70 -2.64 -9.40
N ALA A 281 -10.55 -1.85 -10.46
CA ALA A 281 -9.39 -0.99 -10.66
C ALA A 281 -9.53 0.39 -10.00
N ARG A 282 -9.27 0.47 -8.69
CA ARG A 282 -9.29 1.71 -7.91
C ARG A 282 -8.13 2.65 -8.32
N LEU A 283 -8.44 3.73 -9.03
CA LEU A 283 -7.43 4.67 -9.56
C LEU A 283 -7.38 5.95 -8.74
N TYR A 284 -6.36 6.04 -7.87
CA TYR A 284 -5.98 7.28 -7.18
C TYR A 284 -4.62 7.78 -7.69
N CYS A 285 -4.66 8.89 -8.43
CA CYS A 285 -3.47 9.56 -8.93
C CYS A 285 -3.13 10.76 -8.04
N SER A 286 -2.39 10.53 -6.95
CA SER A 286 -1.64 11.61 -6.28
C SER A 286 -0.26 11.79 -6.93
N ARG A 287 0.33 12.98 -6.79
CA ARG A 287 1.69 13.31 -7.29
C ARG A 287 2.68 13.28 -6.12
N ALA A 288 3.93 12.91 -6.40
CA ALA A 288 5.00 13.03 -5.42
C ALA A 288 5.41 14.50 -5.27
N LYS A 289 6.05 14.79 -4.13
CA LYS A 289 6.56 16.09 -3.69
C LYS A 289 7.57 16.67 -4.68
#